data_AF-A0A7Y5NN22-F1
#
_entry.id   AF-A0A7Y5NN22-F1
#
_cell.length_a   1.000
_cell.length_b   1.000
_cell.length_c   1.000
_cell.angle_alpha   90.00
_cell.angle_beta   90.00
_cell.angle_gamma   90.00
#
_symmetry.space_group_name_H-M   'P 1'
#
loop_
_entity.id
_entity.type
_entity.pdbx_description
1 polymer ?
#
loop_
_entity_poly.entity_id
_entity_poly.type
_entity_poly.pdbx_seq_one_letter_code
_entity_poly.pdbx_strand_id
1 'polypeptide(L)'
;MTNEHSPEETDAVRDGPAAGRPASTLANELHQRGLGLIQILVVFRQATGAGIGDLKDLAQWWGADGVTDTQAFDDWAAQIFPRADR
;
A
#
# COMPACT_ATOMS: atom_id res chain seq x y z
N MET A 1 -0.03 -0.74 -23.55
CA MET A 1 -0.89 -0.34 -22.42
C MET A 1 0.02 0.15 -21.33
N THR A 2 0.10 1.46 -21.15
CA THR A 2 0.69 2.05 -19.95
C THR A 2 -0.22 1.67 -18.79
N ASN A 3 0.27 0.86 -17.84
CA ASN A 3 -0.42 0.62 -16.57
C ASN A 3 -0.33 1.92 -15.75
N GLU A 4 -1.13 2.90 -16.14
CA GLU A 4 -1.35 4.12 -15.37
C GLU A 4 -2.38 3.78 -14.30
N HIS A 5 -1.91 3.49 -13.09
CA HIS A 5 -2.77 3.45 -11.91
C HIS A 5 -3.46 4.81 -11.75
N SER A 6 -4.72 4.80 -11.34
CA SER A 6 -5.48 6.04 -11.28
C SER A 6 -4.88 6.93 -10.19
N PRO A 7 -4.71 8.25 -10.42
CA PRO A 7 -4.17 9.15 -9.40
C PRO A 7 -4.95 9.07 -8.08
N GLU A 8 -6.24 8.77 -8.15
CA GLU A 8 -7.11 8.50 -6.98
C GLU A 8 -6.59 7.37 -6.06
N GLU A 9 -6.05 6.28 -6.61
CA GLU A 9 -5.56 5.13 -5.83
C GLU A 9 -4.28 5.50 -5.08
N THR A 10 -3.40 6.20 -5.77
CA THR A 10 -2.13 6.71 -5.23
C THR A 10 -2.37 7.78 -4.19
N ASP A 11 -3.32 8.69 -4.43
CA ASP A 11 -3.70 9.74 -3.48
C ASP A 11 -4.34 9.15 -2.23
N ALA A 12 -5.22 8.14 -2.37
CA ALA A 12 -5.81 7.44 -1.23
C ALA A 12 -4.76 6.76 -0.34
N VAL A 13 -3.73 6.14 -0.94
CA VAL A 13 -2.64 5.51 -0.18
C VAL A 13 -1.70 6.54 0.45
N ARG A 14 -1.44 7.66 -0.24
CA ARG A 14 -0.57 8.72 0.27
C ARG A 14 -1.21 9.48 1.43
N ASP A 15 -2.48 9.83 1.30
CA ASP A 15 -3.18 10.72 2.24
C ASP A 15 -3.94 9.94 3.32
N GLY A 16 -4.23 8.65 3.08
CA GLY A 16 -4.91 7.74 4.00
C GLY A 16 -4.26 7.66 5.39
N PRO A 17 -2.93 7.44 5.51
CA PRO A 17 -2.26 7.42 6.81
C PRO A 17 -2.42 8.73 7.60
N ALA A 18 -2.38 9.88 6.93
CA ALA A 18 -2.60 11.18 7.57
C ALA A 18 -4.05 11.34 8.07
N ALA A 19 -5.01 10.67 7.42
CA ALA A 19 -6.40 10.57 7.84
C ALA A 19 -6.65 9.46 8.89
N GLY A 20 -5.61 8.83 9.44
CA GLY A 20 -5.73 7.76 10.43
C GLY A 20 -6.18 6.41 9.85
N ARG A 21 -6.09 6.23 8.52
CA ARG A 21 -6.44 4.98 7.85
C ARG A 21 -5.22 4.05 7.84
N PRO A 22 -5.32 2.83 8.39
CA PRO A 22 -4.22 1.88 8.35
C PRO A 22 -3.86 1.49 6.91
N ALA A 23 -2.57 1.22 6.68
CA ALA A 23 -2.08 0.83 5.36
C ALA A 23 -2.73 -0.49 4.90
N SER A 24 -2.96 -1.42 5.82
CA SER A 24 -3.62 -2.71 5.59
C SER A 24 -5.04 -2.53 5.07
N THR A 25 -5.78 -1.54 5.61
CA THR A 25 -7.12 -1.19 5.17
C THR A 25 -7.10 -0.69 3.73
N LEU A 26 -6.18 0.21 3.41
CA LEU A 26 -6.01 0.76 2.05
C LEU A 26 -5.64 -0.34 1.05
N ALA A 27 -4.72 -1.24 1.42
CA ALA A 27 -4.31 -2.36 0.58
C ALA A 27 -5.48 -3.32 0.31
N ASN A 28 -6.27 -3.65 1.33
CA ASN A 28 -7.41 -4.55 1.20
C ASN A 28 -8.56 -3.94 0.37
N GLU A 29 -8.81 -2.65 0.49
CA GLU A 29 -9.79 -1.96 -0.35
C GLU A 29 -9.38 -1.94 -1.83
N LEU A 30 -8.10 -1.68 -2.11
CA LEU A 30 -7.57 -1.78 -3.47
C LEU A 30 -7.71 -3.22 -4.00
N HIS A 31 -7.47 -4.22 -3.16
CA HIS A 31 -7.66 -5.61 -3.53
C HIS A 31 -9.11 -5.95 -3.85
N GLN A 32 -10.05 -5.48 -3.03
CA GLN A 32 -11.50 -5.63 -3.27
C GLN A 32 -11.98 -4.92 -4.54
N ARG A 33 -11.29 -3.84 -4.95
CA ARG A 33 -11.48 -3.18 -6.25
C ARG A 33 -10.91 -3.97 -7.43
N GLY A 34 -10.32 -5.14 -7.19
CA GLY A 34 -9.79 -6.05 -8.20
C GLY A 34 -8.29 -5.90 -8.47
N LEU A 35 -7.56 -5.09 -7.68
CA LEU A 35 -6.11 -4.98 -7.85
C LEU A 35 -5.42 -6.20 -7.26
N GLY A 36 -4.50 -6.79 -8.03
CA GLY A 36 -3.60 -7.81 -7.55
C GLY A 36 -2.44 -7.23 -6.74
N LEU A 37 -1.73 -8.09 -6.00
CA LEU A 37 -0.54 -7.75 -5.22
C LEU A 37 0.46 -6.86 -5.98
N ILE A 38 0.81 -7.23 -7.21
CA ILE A 38 1.78 -6.46 -8.02
C ILE A 38 1.29 -5.04 -8.32
N GLN A 39 -0.02 -4.88 -8.58
CA GLN A 39 -0.60 -3.57 -8.83
C GLN A 39 -0.61 -2.71 -7.57
N ILE A 40 -0.94 -3.31 -6.42
CA ILE A 40 -0.92 -2.64 -5.12
C ILE A 40 0.49 -2.20 -4.75
N LEU A 41 1.50 -3.04 -5.00
CA LEU A 41 2.92 -2.67 -4.83
C LEU A 41 3.30 -1.45 -5.66
N VAL A 42 2.81 -1.35 -6.91
CA VAL A 42 3.07 -0.18 -7.77
C VAL A 42 2.38 1.07 -7.22
N VAL A 43 1.12 0.97 -6.78
CA VAL A 43 0.40 2.09 -6.15
C VAL A 43 1.13 2.58 -4.90
N PHE A 44 1.51 1.67 -4.01
CA PHE A 44 2.23 1.98 -2.78
C PHE A 44 3.59 2.62 -3.07
N ARG A 45 4.31 2.13 -4.09
CA ARG A 45 5.56 2.73 -4.56
C ARG A 45 5.37 4.17 -5.02
N GLN A 46 4.34 4.43 -5.82
CA GLN A 46 4.04 5.76 -6.32
C GLN A 46 3.61 6.72 -5.20
N ALA A 47 2.84 6.23 -4.23
CA ALA A 47 2.31 7.03 -3.13
C ALA A 47 3.39 7.41 -2.11
N THR A 48 4.34 6.51 -1.84
CA THR A 48 5.29 6.64 -0.71
C THR A 48 6.70 6.99 -1.15
N GLY A 49 7.03 6.79 -2.43
CA GLY A 49 8.39 6.91 -2.96
C GLY A 49 9.33 5.78 -2.53
N ALA A 50 8.83 4.76 -1.82
CA ALA A 50 9.64 3.64 -1.33
C ALA A 50 10.27 2.81 -2.47
N GLY A 51 11.42 2.19 -2.18
CA GLY A 51 12.08 1.31 -3.12
C GLY A 51 11.29 0.00 -3.32
N ILE A 52 11.45 -0.63 -4.48
CA ILE A 52 10.87 -1.97 -4.71
C ILE A 52 11.46 -3.03 -3.75
N GLY A 53 12.70 -2.82 -3.31
CA GLY A 53 13.37 -3.68 -2.34
C GLY A 53 12.74 -3.63 -0.95
N ASP A 54 12.18 -2.48 -0.58
CA ASP A 54 11.45 -2.31 0.68
C ASP A 54 10.07 -2.95 0.56
N LEU A 55 9.36 -2.62 -0.53
CA LEU A 55 7.97 -3.05 -0.72
C LEU A 55 7.80 -4.55 -1.00
N LYS A 56 8.84 -5.28 -1.41
CA LYS A 56 8.75 -6.74 -1.59
C LYS A 56 8.32 -7.44 -0.29
N ASP A 57 8.65 -6.86 0.86
CA ASP A 57 8.30 -7.40 2.17
C ASP A 57 6.80 -7.26 2.45
N LEU A 58 6.01 -6.57 1.61
CA LEU A 58 4.55 -6.65 1.66
C LEU A 58 4.05 -8.07 1.34
N ALA A 59 4.75 -8.80 0.46
CA ALA A 59 4.30 -10.09 -0.05
C ALA A 59 4.22 -11.19 1.03
N GLN A 60 4.99 -11.08 2.13
CA GLN A 60 4.92 -12.06 3.23
C GLN A 60 3.59 -12.02 3.99
N TRP A 61 2.89 -10.88 3.96
CA TRP A 61 1.58 -10.75 4.58
C TRP A 61 0.45 -10.87 3.57
N TRP A 62 0.73 -11.27 2.33
CA TRP A 62 -0.29 -11.38 1.29
C TRP A 62 -0.89 -12.78 1.22
N GLY A 63 -2.22 -12.86 1.26
CA GLY A 63 -3.01 -14.09 1.12
C GLY A 63 -3.98 -14.04 -0.05
N ALA A 64 -4.89 -15.00 -0.08
CA ALA A 64 -5.91 -15.10 -1.14
C ALA A 64 -6.90 -13.92 -1.13
N ASP A 65 -7.18 -13.38 0.06
CA ASP A 65 -8.18 -12.33 0.28
C ASP A 65 -7.57 -10.98 0.69
N GLY A 66 -6.28 -10.77 0.40
CA GLY A 66 -5.53 -9.55 0.75
C GLY A 66 -4.54 -9.75 1.90
N VAL A 67 -4.32 -8.71 2.70
CA VAL A 67 -3.39 -8.69 3.83
C VAL A 67 -3.89 -9.60 4.95
N THR A 68 -3.08 -10.59 5.35
CA THR A 68 -3.43 -11.63 6.34
C THR A 68 -3.11 -11.23 7.78
N ASP A 69 -1.97 -10.59 8.01
CA ASP A 69 -1.56 -10.05 9.31
C ASP A 69 -1.54 -8.52 9.21
N THR A 70 -2.69 -7.91 9.49
CA THR A 70 -2.88 -6.47 9.34
C THR A 70 -2.01 -5.67 10.31
N GLN A 71 -1.81 -6.17 11.53
CA GLN A 71 -1.02 -5.48 12.55
C GLN A 71 0.46 -5.45 12.17
N ALA A 72 1.05 -6.59 11.83
CA ALA A 72 2.45 -6.64 11.42
C ALA A 72 2.70 -5.83 10.15
N PHE A 73 1.74 -5.86 9.21
CA PHE A 73 1.77 -5.04 8.01
C PHE A 73 1.77 -3.54 8.33
N ASP A 74 0.87 -3.07 9.19
CA ASP A 74 0.76 -1.66 9.55
C ASP A 74 1.99 -1.16 10.32
N ASP A 75 2.55 -1.97 11.22
CA ASP A 75 3.78 -1.67 11.96
C ASP A 75 5.00 -1.56 11.03
N TRP A 76 5.07 -2.40 10.00
CA TRP A 76 6.08 -2.30 8.95
C TRP A 76 5.85 -1.06 8.07
N ALA A 77 4.61 -0.85 7.62
CA ALA A 77 4.26 0.28 6.76
C ALA A 77 4.57 1.62 7.42
N ALA A 78 4.36 1.75 8.73
CA ALA A 78 4.70 2.93 9.52
C ALA A 78 6.21 3.24 9.58
N GLN A 79 7.09 2.27 9.28
CA GLN A 79 8.54 2.46 9.19
C GLN A 79 8.99 2.87 7.80
N ILE A 80 8.27 2.42 6.77
CA ILE A 80 8.63 2.64 5.35
C ILE A 80 7.99 3.91 4.80
N PHE A 81 6.74 4.21 5.18
CA PHE A 81 6.04 5.36 4.64
C PHE A 81 6.57 6.62 5.32
N PRO A 82 6.94 7.65 4.55
CA PRO A 82 7.39 8.89 5.13
C PRO A 82 6.30 9.40 6.07
N ARG A 83 6.64 9.60 7.35
CA ARG A 83 5.80 10.39 8.25
C ARG A 83 5.58 11.73 7.57
N ALA A 84 4.33 12.17 7.47
CA ALA A 84 3.89 13.35 6.70
C ALA A 84 4.50 14.71 7.13
N ASP A 85 5.60 14.72 7.90
CA ASP A 85 6.35 15.90 8.32
C ASP A 85 7.69 16.01 7.55
N ARG A 86 7.63 16.29 6.25
CA ARG A 86 8.78 16.86 5.52
C ARG A 86 8.36 17.79 4.39
#